data_AF-A0A7C3GPP2-F1
#
_entry.id   AF-A0A7C3GPP2-F1
#
_cell.length_a   1.000
_cell.length_b   1.000
_cell.length_c   1.000
_cell.angle_alpha   90.00
_cell.angle_beta   90.00
_cell.angle_gamma   90.00
#
_symmetry.space_group_name_H-M   'P 1'
#
loop_
_entity.id
_entity.type
_entity.pdbx_description
1 polymer ?
#
loop_
_entity_poly.entity_id
_entity_poly.type
_entity_poly.pdbx_seq_one_letter_code
_entity_poly.pdbx_strand_id
1 'polypeptide(L)'
;KAILYADRITGSMERAIAETNRRREKQQAHNLANNITPKGIKKKISDIMEGAYAHSPAASASRFAKVAEQSGEYGKLTPEQAKKKIKKLEEQMLKHARDLEFEQAAKLRDEVKSVKKHLLGIAEVAED
;
A
#
# COMPACT_ATOMS: atom_id res chain seq x y z
N LYS A 1 -1.37 18.00 -10.00
CA LYS A 1 -1.20 19.38 -9.47
C LYS A 1 0.16 19.42 -8.78
N ALA A 2 0.92 20.51 -8.92
CA ALA A 2 2.17 20.73 -8.20
C ALA A 2 2.02 21.99 -7.33
N ILE A 3 2.61 21.99 -6.14
CA ILE A 3 2.63 23.13 -5.22
C ILE A 3 4.10 23.40 -4.91
N LEU A 4 4.55 24.63 -5.16
CA LEU A 4 5.92 25.07 -4.91
C LEU A 4 5.87 26.10 -3.78
N TYR A 5 6.50 25.81 -2.64
CA TYR A 5 6.61 26.74 -1.52
C TYR A 5 7.91 27.54 -1.66
N ALA A 6 7.78 28.86 -1.80
CA ALA A 6 8.90 29.79 -1.88
C ALA A 6 8.42 31.21 -1.56
N ASP A 7 9.30 32.03 -0.96
CA ASP A 7 8.98 33.43 -0.65
C ASP A 7 8.98 34.32 -1.91
N ARG A 8 9.74 33.93 -2.94
CA ARG A 8 9.81 34.64 -4.23
C ARG A 8 9.95 33.67 -5.38
N ILE A 9 9.48 34.09 -6.56
CA ILE A 9 9.68 33.36 -7.81
C ILE A 9 11.11 33.61 -8.28
N THR A 10 11.92 32.56 -8.35
CA THR A 10 13.25 32.62 -8.95
C THR A 10 13.15 32.55 -10.49
N GLY A 11 14.16 33.04 -11.22
CA GLY A 11 14.16 32.94 -12.69
C GLY A 11 14.09 31.50 -13.21
N SER A 12 14.59 30.52 -12.46
CA SER A 12 14.42 29.10 -12.80
C SER A 12 12.98 28.62 -12.63
N MET A 13 12.31 29.06 -11.57
CA MET A 13 10.88 28.76 -11.36
C MET A 13 10.03 29.38 -12.46
N GLU A 14 10.31 30.63 -12.82
CA GLU A 14 9.60 31.32 -13.89
C GLU A 14 9.69 30.56 -15.21
N ARG A 15 10.89 30.16 -15.64
CA ARG A 15 11.08 29.36 -16.86
C ARG A 15 10.37 28.01 -16.79
N ALA A 16 10.44 27.32 -15.65
CA ALA A 16 9.80 26.02 -15.48
C ALA A 16 8.26 26.12 -15.50
N ILE A 17 7.69 27.14 -14.85
CA ILE A 17 6.26 27.42 -14.84
C ILE A 17 5.79 27.81 -16.24
N ALA A 18 6.50 28.70 -16.92
CA ALA A 18 6.20 29.13 -18.28
C ALA A 18 6.18 27.94 -19.27
N GLU A 19 7.21 27.08 -19.25
CA GLU A 19 7.25 25.92 -20.14
C GLU A 19 6.16 24.88 -19.79
N THR A 20 5.84 24.72 -18.50
CA THR A 20 4.74 23.84 -18.07
C THR A 20 3.39 24.35 -18.58
N ASN A 21 3.14 25.65 -18.50
CA ASN A 21 1.91 26.26 -19.00
C ASN A 21 1.82 26.19 -20.52
N ARG A 22 2.90 26.53 -21.24
CA ARG A 22 2.98 26.41 -22.71
C ARG A 22 2.68 25.00 -23.20
N ARG A 23 3.18 23.97 -22.52
CA ARG A 23 2.88 22.56 -22.85
C ARG A 23 1.42 22.21 -22.55
N ARG A 24 0.91 22.62 -21.40
CA ARG A 24 -0.47 22.33 -20.99
C ARG A 24 -1.49 22.95 -21.94
N GLU A 25 -1.29 24.19 -22.38
CA GLU A 25 -2.15 24.87 -23.35
C GLU A 25 -2.23 24.09 -24.67
N LYS A 26 -1.07 23.67 -25.22
CA LYS A 26 -1.03 22.85 -26.44
C LYS A 26 -1.77 21.52 -26.26
N GLN A 27 -1.57 20.86 -25.11
CA GLN A 27 -2.24 19.59 -24.81
C GLN A 27 -3.76 19.78 -24.68
N GLN A 28 -4.23 20.84 -24.02
CA GLN A 28 -5.65 21.14 -23.89
C GLN A 28 -6.29 21.46 -25.24
N ALA A 29 -5.64 22.28 -26.07
CA ALA A 29 -6.11 22.60 -27.41
C ALA A 29 -6.21 21.33 -28.28
N HIS A 30 -5.18 20.48 -28.27
CA HIS A 30 -5.19 19.21 -28.97
C HIS A 30 -6.30 18.28 -28.46
N ASN A 31 -6.48 18.17 -27.14
CA ASN A 31 -7.50 17.33 -26.56
C ASN A 31 -8.91 17.80 -26.91
N LEU A 32 -9.14 19.13 -26.90
CA LEU A 32 -10.42 19.71 -27.28
C LEU A 32 -10.72 19.47 -28.77
N ALA A 33 -9.74 19.70 -29.64
CA ALA A 33 -9.89 19.48 -31.08
C ALA A 33 -10.16 18.00 -31.43
N ASN A 34 -9.67 17.06 -30.61
CA ASN A 34 -9.81 15.62 -30.84
C ASN A 34 -10.81 14.93 -29.91
N ASN A 35 -11.60 15.69 -29.12
CA ASN A 35 -12.54 15.15 -28.12
C ASN A 35 -11.91 14.14 -27.14
N ILE A 36 -10.64 14.32 -26.77
CA ILE A 36 -9.91 13.45 -25.86
C ILE A 36 -10.16 13.89 -24.40
N THR A 37 -10.74 13.00 -23.60
CA THR A 37 -10.84 13.19 -22.15
C THR A 37 -9.60 12.56 -21.46
N PRO A 38 -8.76 13.34 -20.75
CA PRO A 38 -7.60 12.81 -20.05
C PRO A 38 -8.00 11.77 -19.01
N LYS A 39 -7.36 10.60 -19.04
CA LYS A 39 -7.54 9.52 -18.06
C LYS A 39 -6.19 9.08 -17.50
N GLY A 40 -6.18 8.63 -16.25
CA GLY A 40 -4.98 8.05 -15.64
C GLY A 40 -4.60 6.74 -16.34
N ILE A 41 -3.29 6.52 -16.53
CA ILE A 41 -2.78 5.27 -17.11
C ILE A 41 -2.83 4.19 -16.03
N LYS A 42 -3.59 3.11 -16.28
CA LYS A 42 -3.53 1.88 -15.48
C LYS A 42 -2.46 0.96 -16.06
N LYS A 43 -1.23 1.07 -15.56
CA LYS A 43 -0.14 0.15 -15.96
C LYS A 43 -0.15 -1.04 -15.02
N LYS A 44 -0.40 -2.25 -15.54
CA LYS A 44 -0.19 -3.48 -14.76
C LYS A 44 1.30 -3.56 -14.41
N ILE A 45 1.60 -3.76 -13.14
CA ILE A 45 2.93 -4.19 -12.73
C ILE A 45 3.03 -5.64 -13.22
N SER A 46 3.95 -5.89 -14.15
CA SER A 46 4.22 -7.25 -14.61
C SER A 46 4.71 -8.06 -13.42
N ASP A 47 3.87 -8.99 -12.95
CA ASP A 47 4.19 -9.87 -11.85
C ASP A 47 5.11 -10.97 -12.39
N ILE A 48 6.37 -10.93 -11.98
CA ILE A 48 7.40 -11.90 -12.42
C ILE A 48 7.03 -13.33 -11.94
N MET A 49 6.03 -13.46 -11.05
CA MET A 49 5.62 -14.69 -10.38
C MET A 49 4.33 -15.33 -10.92
N GLU A 50 3.79 -14.88 -12.07
CA GLU A 50 2.50 -15.36 -12.64
C GLU A 50 2.46 -16.87 -12.95
N GLY A 51 3.61 -17.57 -12.93
CA GLY A 51 3.68 -19.03 -13.08
C GLY A 51 3.49 -19.87 -11.80
N ALA A 52 3.47 -19.26 -10.59
CA ALA A 52 3.56 -20.01 -9.33
C ALA A 52 2.23 -20.21 -8.58
N TYR A 53 1.16 -19.51 -8.96
CA TYR A 53 -0.13 -19.58 -8.26
C TYR A 53 -1.27 -19.95 -9.20
N ALA A 54 -1.26 -21.19 -9.67
CA ALA A 54 -2.50 -21.90 -9.92
C ALA A 54 -2.81 -22.76 -8.67
N HIS A 55 -4.09 -22.84 -8.30
CA HIS A 55 -4.72 -23.78 -7.36
C HIS A 55 -4.95 -23.32 -5.89
N SER A 56 -6.14 -22.77 -5.63
CA SER A 56 -7.24 -23.48 -4.93
C SER A 56 -8.01 -22.59 -3.91
N PRO A 57 -9.33 -22.40 -4.05
CA PRO A 57 -10.14 -21.51 -3.18
C PRO A 57 -10.77 -22.19 -1.93
N ALA A 58 -10.30 -23.34 -1.47
CA ALA A 58 -11.05 -24.17 -0.51
C ALA A 58 -10.66 -24.07 0.99
N ALA A 59 -9.77 -23.16 1.42
CA ALA A 59 -9.18 -23.21 2.76
C ALA A 59 -9.68 -22.15 3.78
N SER A 60 -10.83 -21.51 3.56
CA SER A 60 -11.21 -20.32 4.36
C SER A 60 -11.81 -20.65 5.74
N ALA A 61 -12.57 -21.74 5.91
CA ALA A 61 -13.38 -21.92 7.11
C ALA A 61 -12.62 -22.30 8.40
N SER A 62 -11.51 -23.07 8.32
CA SER A 62 -10.83 -23.54 9.54
C SER A 62 -9.83 -22.54 10.15
N ARG A 63 -9.41 -21.51 9.40
CA ARG A 63 -8.51 -20.47 9.94
C ARG A 63 -9.21 -19.51 10.89
N PHE A 64 -10.49 -19.20 10.67
CA PHE A 64 -11.20 -18.22 11.50
C PHE A 64 -11.37 -18.67 12.96
N ALA A 65 -11.51 -19.97 13.22
CA ALA A 65 -11.69 -20.49 14.57
C ALA A 65 -10.45 -20.33 15.47
N LYS A 66 -9.24 -20.44 14.91
CA LYS A 66 -7.98 -20.29 15.67
C LYS A 66 -7.64 -18.84 16.02
N VAL A 67 -8.14 -17.87 15.25
CA VAL A 67 -7.84 -16.45 15.46
C VAL A 67 -8.61 -15.88 16.65
N ALA A 68 -9.79 -16.44 16.96
CA ALA A 68 -10.63 -15.98 18.06
C ALA A 68 -9.99 -16.22 19.44
N GLU A 69 -9.33 -17.36 19.67
CA GLU A 69 -8.67 -17.66 20.95
C GLU A 69 -7.48 -16.73 21.24
N GLN A 70 -6.70 -16.35 20.21
CA GLN A 70 -5.53 -15.48 20.39
C GLN A 70 -5.88 -14.02 20.68
N SER A 71 -7.11 -13.59 20.37
CA SER A 71 -7.57 -12.21 20.54
C SER A 71 -7.58 -11.75 22.01
N GLY A 72 -7.65 -12.69 22.96
CA GLY A 72 -7.64 -12.40 24.40
C GLY A 72 -6.30 -11.94 24.96
N GLU A 73 -5.17 -12.28 24.33
CA GLU A 73 -3.83 -11.89 24.81
C GLU A 73 -3.41 -10.49 24.34
N TYR A 74 -3.91 -10.02 23.19
CA TYR A 74 -3.47 -8.76 22.61
C TYR A 74 -4.09 -7.51 23.25
N GLY A 75 -5.21 -7.66 23.97
CA GLY A 75 -5.91 -6.55 24.63
C GLY A 75 -5.21 -5.96 25.87
N LYS A 76 -4.07 -6.55 26.31
CA LYS A 76 -3.33 -6.10 27.51
C LYS A 76 -2.01 -5.38 27.21
N LEU A 77 -1.63 -5.22 25.93
CA LEU A 77 -0.37 -4.59 25.56
C LEU A 77 -0.50 -3.07 25.54
N THR A 78 0.46 -2.37 26.15
CA THR A 78 0.55 -0.90 25.99
C THR A 78 0.91 -0.55 24.53
N PRO A 79 0.58 0.66 24.04
CA PRO A 79 0.92 1.08 22.68
C PRO A 79 2.40 0.96 22.33
N GLU A 80 3.29 1.15 23.31
CA GLU A 80 4.74 1.00 23.13
C GLU A 80 5.16 -0.47 22.99
N GLN A 81 4.58 -1.36 23.80
CA GLN A 81 4.85 -2.80 23.71
C GLN A 81 4.34 -3.39 22.40
N ALA A 82 3.17 -2.94 21.93
CA ALA A 82 2.61 -3.32 20.63
C ALA A 82 3.52 -2.88 19.48
N LYS A 83 4.02 -1.62 19.49
CA LYS A 83 4.99 -1.15 18.48
C LYS A 83 6.27 -1.98 18.44
N LYS A 84 6.83 -2.32 19.61
CA LYS A 84 8.02 -3.19 19.70
C LYS A 84 7.74 -4.59 19.15
N LYS A 85 6.58 -5.18 19.47
CA LYS A 85 6.17 -6.49 18.95
C LYS A 85 5.99 -6.47 17.43
N ILE A 86 5.30 -5.45 16.90
CA ILE A 86 5.13 -5.25 15.45
C ILE A 86 6.48 -5.19 14.74
N LYS A 87 7.41 -4.36 15.24
CA LYS A 87 8.74 -4.22 14.63
C LYS A 87 9.48 -5.56 14.56
N LYS A 88 9.45 -6.33 15.64
CA LYS A 88 10.09 -7.65 15.70
C LYS A 88 9.47 -8.64 14.70
N LEU A 89 8.13 -8.67 14.61
CA LEU A 89 7.42 -9.54 13.66
C LEU A 89 7.69 -9.12 12.20
N GLU A 90 7.76 -7.82 11.91
CA GLU A 90 8.11 -7.29 10.58
C GLU A 90 9.55 -7.66 10.18
N GLU A 91 10.51 -7.56 11.10
CA GLU A 91 11.90 -7.99 10.87
C GLU A 91 11.99 -9.49 10.56
N GLN A 92 11.25 -10.33 11.30
CA GLN A 92 11.18 -11.77 11.06
C GLN A 92 10.49 -12.09 9.72
N MET A 93 9.38 -11.41 9.40
CA MET A 93 8.68 -11.56 8.12
C MET A 93 9.61 -11.25 6.95
N LEU A 94 10.36 -10.14 7.02
CA LEU A 94 11.33 -9.76 5.99
C LEU A 94 12.51 -10.72 5.90
N LYS A 95 12.88 -11.39 7.00
CA LYS A 95 13.88 -12.45 6.98
C LYS A 95 13.34 -13.68 6.22
N HIS A 96 12.18 -14.19 6.60
CA HIS A 96 11.53 -15.31 5.91
C HIS A 96 11.26 -15.01 4.42
N ALA A 97 10.90 -13.78 4.08
CA ALA A 97 10.74 -13.37 2.68
C ALA A 97 12.06 -13.39 1.89
N ARG A 98 13.18 -13.00 2.53
CA ARG A 98 14.52 -13.09 1.93
C ARG A 98 14.99 -14.53 1.76
N ASP A 99 14.63 -15.39 2.71
CA ASP A 99 14.96 -16.82 2.71
C ASP A 99 13.99 -17.64 1.82
N LEU A 100 13.09 -16.98 1.09
CA LEU A 100 12.07 -17.58 0.20
C LEU A 100 11.01 -18.45 0.91
N GLU A 101 10.88 -18.29 2.23
CA GLU A 101 9.92 -18.99 3.09
C GLU A 101 8.58 -18.22 3.15
N PHE A 102 7.91 -18.11 2.00
CA PHE A 102 6.73 -17.25 1.83
C PHE A 102 5.55 -17.63 2.72
N GLU A 103 5.36 -18.90 3.05
CA GLU A 103 4.28 -19.33 3.95
C GLU A 103 4.46 -18.78 5.37
N GLN A 104 5.70 -18.76 5.87
CA GLN A 104 5.99 -18.26 7.21
C GLN A 104 5.92 -16.72 7.22
N ALA A 105 6.41 -16.08 6.16
CA ALA A 105 6.24 -14.64 5.96
C ALA A 105 4.76 -14.24 5.93
N ALA A 106 3.90 -15.01 5.24
CA ALA A 106 2.47 -14.75 5.18
C ALA A 106 1.79 -14.87 6.57
N LYS A 107 2.16 -15.87 7.38
CA LYS A 107 1.64 -16.01 8.75
C LYS A 107 2.03 -14.82 9.63
N LEU A 108 3.29 -14.37 9.56
CA LEU A 108 3.76 -13.22 10.33
C LEU A 108 3.10 -11.91 9.87
N ARG A 109 2.85 -11.74 8.57
CA ARG A 109 2.08 -10.61 8.04
C ARG A 109 0.68 -10.55 8.65
N ASP A 110 -0.01 -11.69 8.69
CA ASP A 110 -1.37 -11.77 9.22
C ASP A 110 -1.38 -11.50 10.75
N GLU A 111 -0.35 -11.94 11.48
CA GLU A 111 -0.16 -11.62 12.90
C GLU A 111 0.09 -10.10 13.11
N VAL A 112 0.96 -9.48 12.32
CA VAL A 112 1.19 -8.02 12.35
C VAL A 112 -0.12 -7.26 12.09
N LYS A 113 -0.92 -7.72 11.13
CA LYS A 113 -2.23 -7.12 10.81
C LYS A 113 -3.18 -7.21 12.01
N SER A 114 -3.22 -8.36 12.69
CA SER A 114 -4.03 -8.55 13.90
C SER A 114 -3.60 -7.61 15.04
N VAL A 115 -2.30 -7.50 15.31
CA VAL A 115 -1.78 -6.60 16.37
C VAL A 115 -2.08 -5.14 16.05
N LYS A 116 -1.90 -4.70 14.80
CA LYS A 116 -2.25 -3.33 14.36
C LYS A 116 -3.74 -3.06 14.51
N LYS A 117 -4.60 -4.03 14.19
CA LYS A 117 -6.05 -3.92 14.34
C LYS A 117 -6.45 -3.69 15.79
N HIS A 118 -5.91 -4.49 16.72
CA HIS A 118 -6.17 -4.32 18.15
C HIS A 118 -5.65 -2.99 18.71
N LEU A 119 -4.50 -2.50 18.21
CA LEU A 119 -3.92 -1.23 18.66
C LEU A 119 -4.70 -0.01 18.17
N LEU A 120 -5.16 -0.01 16.91
CA LEU A 120 -5.79 1.15 16.28
C LEU A 120 -7.32 1.16 16.40
N GLY A 121 -7.94 0.05 16.82
CA GLY A 121 -9.39 -0.07 16.93
C GLY A 121 -10.12 0.04 15.57
N ILE A 122 -9.39 -0.12 14.46
CA ILE A 122 -9.93 0.06 13.11
C ILE A 122 -10.65 -1.22 12.69
N ALA A 123 -11.99 -1.16 12.58
CA ALA A 123 -12.79 -2.12 11.85
C ALA A 123 -12.49 -1.99 10.35
N GLU A 124 -12.32 -3.12 9.64
CA GLU A 124 -12.10 -3.09 8.20
C GLU A 124 -13.31 -2.46 7.51
N VAL A 125 -13.06 -1.44 6.69
CA VAL A 125 -13.95 -1.11 5.59
C VAL A 125 -13.73 -2.21 4.56
N ALA A 126 -14.78 -2.97 4.26
CA ALA A 126 -14.78 -3.94 3.18
C ALA A 126 -14.38 -3.22 1.89
N GLU A 127 -13.28 -3.65 1.27
CA GLU A 127 -12.98 -3.28 -0.11
C GLU A 127 -13.88 -4.16 -1.01
N ASP A 128 -14.92 -3.53 -1.58
CA ASP A 128 -15.68 -4.02 -2.72
C ASP A 128 -14.90 -3.83 -4.04
#